data_AF-A0A9P5LBU0-F1
#
_entry.id   AF-A0A9P5LBU0-F1
#
_cell.length_a   1.000
_cell.length_b   1.000
_cell.length_c   1.000
_cell.angle_alpha   90.00
_cell.angle_beta   90.00
_cell.angle_gamma   90.00
#
_symmetry.space_group_name_H-M   'P 1'
#
loop_
_entity.id
_entity.type
_entity.pdbx_description
1 polymer ?
#
loop_
_entity_poly.entity_id
_entity_poly.type
_entity_poly.pdbx_seq_one_letter_code
_entity_poly.pdbx_strand_id
1 'polypeptide(L)' 'MSELSQQERNRLIVAHFWEEFWTKGNPDVVDEVCSDSFTTFYPMHGQLIGKAAAKLMLAKFKLVGYNGRI' A
#
# COMPACT_ATOMS: atom_id res chain seq x y z
N MET A 1 27.06 13.33 4.61
CA MET A 1 25.71 12.95 5.11
C MET A 1 25.85 11.57 5.72
N SER A 2 25.48 11.37 6.98
CA SER A 2 25.48 10.03 7.58
C SER A 2 24.42 9.18 6.89
N GLU A 3 24.75 7.94 6.55
CA GLU A 3 23.74 7.01 6.07
C GLU A 3 22.66 6.79 7.13
N LEU A 4 21.41 6.67 6.68
CA LEU A 4 20.29 6.35 7.56
C LEU A 4 20.52 5.01 8.26
N SER A 5 19.99 4.84 9.47
CA SER A 5 19.84 3.52 10.07
C SER A 5 18.82 2.69 9.30
N GLN A 6 18.85 1.36 9.47
CA GLN A 6 17.81 0.49 8.90
C GLN A 6 16.40 0.87 9.41
N GLN A 7 16.28 1.25 10.68
CA GLN A 7 15.01 1.66 11.27
C GLN A 7 14.46 2.94 10.63
N GLU A 8 15.31 3.94 10.39
CA GLU A 8 14.91 5.17 9.73
C GLU A 8 14.49 4.93 8.28
N ARG A 9 15.22 4.10 7.54
CA ARG A 9 14.83 3.69 6.18
C ARG A 9 13.47 3.00 6.16
N ASN A 10 13.26 2.02 7.04
CA ASN A 10 11.98 1.31 7.14
C ASN A 10 10.82 2.26 7.47
N ARG A 11 11.05 3.22 8.38
CA ARG A 11 10.05 4.24 8.73
C ARG A 11 9.62 5.06 7.51
N LEU A 12 10.59 5.50 6.71
CA LEU A 12 10.32 6.29 5.50
C LEU A 12 9.56 5.47 4.44
N ILE A 13 9.96 4.21 4.22
CA ILE A 13 9.28 3.31 3.27
C ILE A 13 7.83 3.08 3.68
N VAL A 14 7.57 2.78 4.95
CA VAL A 14 6.21 2.55 5.46
C VAL A 14 5.36 3.83 5.38
N ALA A 15 5.94 4.98 5.72
CA ALA A 15 5.24 6.26 5.63
C ALA A 15 4.84 6.58 4.18
N HIS A 16 5.76 6.43 3.24
CA HIS A 16 5.51 6.63 1.80
C HIS A 16 4.46 5.66 1.27
N PHE A 17 4.60 4.37 1.58
CA PHE A 17 3.60 3.36 1.22
C PHE A 17 2.21 3.73 1.75
N TRP A 18 2.11 4.17 3.00
CA TRP A 18 0.83 4.51 3.61
C TRP A 18 0.18 5.73 2.95
N GLU A 19 0.96 6.79 2.75
CA GLU A 19 0.49 8.03 2.11
C GLU A 19 0.02 7.76 0.67
N GLU A 20 0.81 7.07 -0.12
CA GLU A 20 0.46 6.79 -1.52
C GLU A 20 -0.67 5.76 -1.62
N PHE A 21 -0.53 4.59 -1.00
CA PHE A 21 -1.47 3.49 -1.19
C PHE A 21 -2.81 3.75 -0.50
N TRP A 22 -2.81 4.12 0.78
CA TRP A 22 -4.05 4.23 1.56
C TRP A 22 -4.67 5.63 1.51
N THR A 23 -3.86 6.70 1.58
CA THR A 23 -4.39 8.07 1.60
C THR A 23 -4.72 8.58 0.20
N LYS A 24 -3.78 8.48 -0.75
CA LYS A 24 -3.98 8.95 -2.14
C LYS A 24 -4.63 7.88 -3.04
N GLY A 25 -4.63 6.63 -2.59
CA GLY A 25 -5.14 5.52 -3.38
C GLY A 25 -4.30 5.22 -4.62
N ASN A 26 -3.01 5.57 -4.61
CA ASN A 26 -2.06 5.30 -5.69
C ASN A 26 -1.58 3.84 -5.59
N PRO A 27 -1.96 2.95 -6.54
CA PRO A 27 -1.57 1.55 -6.48
C PRO A 27 -0.13 1.31 -6.96
N ASP A 28 0.51 2.27 -7.64
CA ASP A 28 1.82 2.07 -8.26
C ASP A 28 2.96 2.06 -7.24
N VAL A 29 2.74 2.61 -6.04
CA VAL A 29 3.70 2.51 -4.92
C VAL A 29 4.00 1.06 -4.53
N VAL A 30 3.07 0.12 -4.78
CA VAL A 30 3.30 -1.31 -4.53
C VAL A 30 4.45 -1.85 -5.37
N ASP A 31 4.60 -1.36 -6.61
CA ASP A 31 5.67 -1.78 -7.50
C ASP A 31 7.03 -1.18 -7.08
N GLU A 32 7.01 -0.01 -6.45
CA GLU A 32 8.19 0.71 -5.96
C GLU A 32 8.79 0.07 -4.69
N VAL A 33 7.96 -0.18 -3.67
CA VAL A 33 8.47 -0.46 -2.32
C VAL A 33 8.16 -1.86 -1.79
N CYS A 34 7.30 -2.63 -2.46
CA CYS A 34 6.95 -3.97 -1.99
C CYS A 34 7.74 -5.07 -2.71
N SER A 35 7.98 -6.18 -2.02
CA SER A 35 8.53 -7.39 -2.65
C SER A 35 7.51 -8.04 -3.58
N ASP A 36 7.96 -8.89 -4.51
CA ASP A 36 7.04 -9.63 -5.39
C ASP A 36 6.15 -10.61 -4.61
N SER A 37 6.66 -11.09 -3.46
CA SER A 37 5.94 -11.91 -2.48
C SER A 37 5.06 -11.11 -1.50
N PHE A 38 4.81 -9.82 -1.78
CA PHE A 38 4.03 -8.95 -0.90
C PHE A 38 2.70 -9.59 -0.52
N THR A 39 2.42 -9.58 0.78
CA THR A 39 1.16 -10.07 1.32
C THR A 39 0.55 -8.99 2.17
N THR A 40 -0.74 -8.73 1.97
CA THR A 40 -1.51 -7.82 2.82
C THR A 40 -2.80 -8.49 3.27
N PHE A 41 -3.22 -8.17 4.49
CA PHE A 41 -4.46 -8.67 5.07
C PHE A 41 -5.38 -7.48 5.29
N TYR A 42 -6.59 -7.57 4.75
CA TYR A 42 -7.60 -6.55 4.95
C TYR A 42 -8.89 -7.19 5.46
N PRO A 43 -9.53 -6.67 6.54
CA PRO A 43 -10.66 -7.35 7.19
C PRO A 43 -11.78 -7.80 6.26
N MET A 44 -12.10 -7.01 5.23
CA MET A 44 -13.17 -7.32 4.27
C MET A 44 -12.77 -8.29 3.15
N HIS A 45 -11.46 -8.48 2.91
CA HIS A 45 -10.94 -9.21 1.75
C HIS A 45 -10.05 -10.41 2.12
N GLY A 46 -9.76 -10.60 3.41
CA GLY A 46 -8.83 -11.63 3.88
C GLY A 46 -7.40 -11.37 3.40
N GLN A 47 -6.69 -12.44 3.08
CA GLN A 47 -5.31 -12.40 2.60
C GLN A 47 -5.25 -12.10 1.09
N LEU A 48 -4.45 -11.11 0.72
CA LEU A 48 -4.11 -10.79 -0.66
C LEU A 48 -2.63 -11.11 -0.89
N ILE A 49 -2.35 -11.95 -1.88
CA ILE A 49 -0.99 -12.42 -2.20
C ILE A 49 -0.55 -11.81 -3.53
N GLY A 50 0.60 -11.17 -3.50
CA GLY A 50 1.23 -10.52 -4.63
C GLY A 50 0.75 -9.08 -4.89
N LYS A 51 1.58 -8.32 -5.60
CA LYS A 51 1.35 -6.91 -5.92
C LYS A 51 0.03 -6.69 -6.65
N ALA A 52 -0.26 -7.52 -7.66
CA ALA A 52 -1.47 -7.41 -8.48
C ALA A 52 -2.77 -7.52 -7.67
N ALA A 53 -2.81 -8.41 -6.68
CA ALA A 53 -3.99 -8.59 -5.81
C ALA A 53 -4.25 -7.34 -4.96
N ALA A 54 -3.21 -6.71 -4.42
CA ALA A 54 -3.31 -5.47 -3.66
C ALA A 54 -3.78 -4.29 -4.55
N LYS A 55 -3.19 -4.12 -5.74
CA LYS A 55 -3.59 -3.08 -6.70
C LYS A 55 -5.06 -3.22 -7.12
N LEU A 56 -5.50 -4.45 -7.41
CA LEU A 56 -6.89 -4.73 -7.78
C LEU A 56 -7.87 -4.42 -6.64
N MET A 57 -7.51 -4.76 -5.40
CA MET A 57 -8.34 -4.44 -4.23
C MET A 57 -8.52 -2.92 -4.09
N LEU A 58 -7.44 -2.14 -4.17
CA LEU A 58 -7.50 -0.68 -4.05
C LEU A 58 -8.33 -0.05 -5.17
N ALA A 59 -8.19 -0.54 -6.41
CA ALA A 59 -9.02 -0.10 -7.54
C ALA A 59 -10.51 -0.37 -7.29
N LYS A 60 -10.87 -1.53 -6.74
CA LYS A 60 -12.26 -1.85 -6.35
C LYS A 60 -12.77 -0.93 -5.23
N PHE A 61 -11.94 -0.61 -4.25
CA PHE A 61 -12.30 0.36 -3.19
C PHE A 61 -12.65 1.73 -3.76
N LYS A 62 -11.90 2.24 -4.74
CA LYS A 62 -12.21 3.51 -5.39
C LYS A 62 -13.57 3.49 -6.10
N LEU A 63 -13.91 2.36 -6.74
CA LEU A 63 -15.17 2.19 -7.47
C LEU A 63 -16.37 2.06 -6.52
N VAL A 64 -16.21 1.38 -5.38
CA VAL A 64 -17.29 1.17 -4.40
C VAL A 64 -17.38 2.33 -3.39
N GLY A 65 -16.29 3.07 -3.19
CA GLY A 65 -16.12 4.10 -2.15
C GLY A 65 -16.38 5.54 -2.58
N TYR A 66 -16.78 5.82 -3.83
CA TYR A 66 -17.23 7.17 -4.21
C TYR A 66 -18.68 7.42 -3.77
N ASN A 67 -18.89 7.44 -2.44
CA ASN A 67 -20.12 7.92 -1.80
C ASN A 67 -19.84 8.84 -0.60
N GLY A 68 -18.67 9.50 -0.60
CA GLY A 68 -18.45 10.78 0.09
C GLY A 68 -18.65 10.81 1.60
N ARG A 69 -18.27 9.79 2.37
CA ARG A 69 -18.25 9.88 3.85
C ARG A 69 -17.03 9.19 4.45
N ILE A 70 -16.12 10.03 4.95
CA ILE A 70 -15.21 9.78 6.08
C ILE A 70 -15.97 10.09 7.37
#